data_AF-A0A1F8S824-F1
#
_entry.id   AF-A0A1F8S824-F1
#
_cell.length_a   1.000
_cell.length_b   1.000
_cell.length_c   1.000
_cell.angle_alpha   90.00
_cell.angle_beta   90.00
_cell.angle_gamma   90.00
#
_symmetry.space_group_name_H-M   'P 1'
#
loop_
_entity.id
_entity.type
_entity.pdbx_description
1 polymer ?
#
loop_
_entity_poly.entity_id
_entity_poly.type
_entity_poly.pdbx_seq_one_letter_code
_entity_poly.pdbx_strand_id
1 'polypeptide(L)'
;MTTNLYGLRRLSDPQLRRLVLILVAAILVGFRVLQFVLFATQIQWGYDFSAYWLAGGNLLDGQPIYQAHQLAGPYAPQEQFLYLYPPPLAAFAMLFHQPWSVWNLLAPGDYRAAAWGWTALGAIVLLTTVMAIARAEGLADRIRGATGLGPWILVAAALGFPPVVGELVLGNVHLLLLGLLGLAWLGIRGGTVRGERIAGVAIGVAAVIKVFPGILLLWLLLTRRWQGAAFVVVGVVATTLVTLPFTGLQPWLDYPTVLANLSAPSDTRDTLAPTVWLAEWIGFLPARLIVGGLGIAILAWSALRSTTRMSFTVAVLVSILVAPALYHHYLAILVLPFLLLLAEGRPLGWLGLAYLLMSGGTQTVLGDWSWVVNRGFPTAGALLLLALALDRRPSRIEKPDQGLAG
;
A
#
# COMPACT_ATOMS: atom_id res chain seq x y z
N MET A 1 5.73 -44.48 26.76
CA MET A 1 6.06 -44.07 25.37
C MET A 1 6.34 -42.56 25.33
N THR A 2 7.48 -42.14 25.89
CA THR A 2 7.95 -40.74 25.96
C THR A 2 9.22 -40.56 25.13
N THR A 3 9.26 -41.26 23.99
CA THR A 3 10.41 -41.39 23.09
C THR A 3 10.48 -40.18 22.14
N ASN A 4 11.63 -39.51 22.16
CA ASN A 4 12.22 -38.80 21.02
C ASN A 4 11.55 -37.52 20.47
N LEU A 5 11.25 -36.55 21.34
CA LEU A 5 11.18 -35.14 20.92
C LEU A 5 12.52 -34.40 21.07
N TYR A 6 13.64 -35.12 21.00
CA TYR A 6 14.98 -34.52 21.06
C TYR A 6 15.16 -33.44 19.96
N GLY A 7 14.58 -33.66 18.78
CA GLY A 7 14.59 -32.70 17.68
C GLY A 7 13.85 -31.39 18.00
N LEU A 8 12.68 -31.45 18.64
CA LEU A 8 11.91 -30.23 19.00
C LEU A 8 12.58 -29.45 20.13
N ARG A 9 13.27 -30.12 21.07
CA ARG A 9 14.07 -29.42 22.10
C ARG A 9 15.24 -28.67 21.49
N ARG A 10 15.85 -29.16 20.42
CA ARG A 10 16.91 -28.39 19.73
C ARG A 10 16.40 -27.09 19.10
N LEU A 11 15.12 -26.99 18.75
CA LEU A 11 14.54 -25.73 18.24
C LEU A 11 14.48 -24.62 19.28
N SER A 12 14.65 -24.93 20.57
CA SER A 12 14.81 -23.90 21.60
C SER A 12 16.24 -23.35 21.70
N ASP A 13 17.22 -23.94 21.01
CA ASP A 13 18.58 -23.37 20.91
C ASP A 13 18.51 -22.05 20.11
N PRO A 14 18.89 -20.91 20.72
CA PRO A 14 18.87 -19.61 20.05
C PRO A 14 19.69 -19.57 18.75
N GLN A 15 20.81 -20.30 18.69
CA GLN A 15 21.67 -20.35 17.50
C GLN A 15 20.99 -21.11 16.37
N LEU A 16 20.43 -22.29 16.67
CA LEU A 16 19.68 -23.06 15.67
C LEU A 16 18.45 -22.30 15.20
N ARG A 17 17.69 -21.67 16.11
CA ARG A 17 16.53 -20.84 15.75
C ARG A 17 16.93 -19.69 14.83
N ARG A 18 18.01 -18.99 15.13
CA ARG A 18 18.54 -17.92 14.28
C ARG A 18 18.94 -18.44 12.91
N LEU A 19 19.65 -19.56 12.85
CA LEU A 19 20.03 -20.20 11.58
C LEU A 19 18.81 -20.58 10.75
N VAL A 20 17.80 -21.23 11.36
CA VAL A 20 16.54 -21.58 10.70
C VAL A 20 15.83 -20.33 10.17
N LEU A 21 15.76 -19.25 10.96
CA LEU A 21 15.16 -18.00 10.51
C LEU A 21 15.92 -17.36 9.34
N ILE A 22 17.25 -17.36 9.37
CA ILE A 22 18.08 -16.88 8.25
C ILE A 22 17.79 -17.72 7.00
N LEU A 23 17.79 -19.05 7.12
CA LEU A 23 17.55 -19.94 5.99
C LEU A 23 16.15 -19.76 5.41
N VAL A 24 15.12 -19.69 6.26
CA VAL A 24 13.74 -19.43 5.82
C VAL A 24 13.63 -18.06 5.14
N ALA A 25 14.21 -17.02 5.71
CA ALA A 25 14.22 -15.68 5.11
C ALA A 25 14.96 -15.67 3.77
N ALA A 26 16.12 -16.33 3.68
CA ALA A 26 16.90 -16.43 2.46
C ALA A 26 16.17 -17.20 1.36
N ILE A 27 15.54 -18.34 1.69
CA ILE A 27 14.73 -19.12 0.75
C ILE A 27 13.53 -18.30 0.27
N LEU A 28 12.82 -17.64 1.19
CA LEU A 28 11.66 -16.82 0.85
C LEU A 28 12.05 -15.65 -0.07
N VAL A 29 13.07 -14.88 0.30
CA VAL A 29 13.54 -13.75 -0.49
C VAL A 29 14.11 -14.23 -1.82
N GLY A 30 14.91 -15.31 -1.83
CA GLY A 30 15.45 -15.89 -3.06
C GLY A 30 14.35 -16.34 -4.03
N PHE A 31 13.31 -17.00 -3.52
CA PHE A 31 12.14 -17.37 -4.31
C PHE A 31 11.43 -16.12 -4.89
N ARG A 32 11.26 -15.06 -4.09
CA ARG A 32 10.63 -13.82 -4.55
C ARG A 32 11.46 -13.04 -5.56
N VAL A 33 12.78 -13.03 -5.40
CA VAL A 33 13.71 -12.45 -6.38
C VAL A 33 13.62 -13.22 -7.69
N LEU A 34 13.62 -14.55 -7.65
CA LEU A 34 13.43 -15.37 -8.85
C LEU A 34 12.08 -15.09 -9.52
N GLN A 35 10.99 -15.06 -8.74
CA GLN A 35 9.66 -14.73 -9.24
C GLN A 35 9.63 -13.34 -9.90
N PHE A 36 10.22 -12.35 -9.24
CA PHE A 36 10.34 -10.99 -9.75
C PHE A 36 11.11 -10.95 -11.08
N VAL A 37 12.28 -11.61 -11.16
CA VAL A 37 13.08 -11.69 -12.39
C VAL A 37 12.27 -12.34 -13.53
N LEU A 38 11.56 -13.44 -13.25
CA LEU A 38 10.73 -14.11 -14.26
C LEU A 38 9.56 -13.25 -14.72
N PHE A 39 8.94 -12.48 -13.82
CA PHE A 39 7.84 -11.58 -14.16
C PHE A 39 8.30 -10.32 -14.89
N ALA A 40 9.53 -9.85 -14.65
CA ALA A 40 10.13 -8.73 -15.36
C ALA A 40 10.42 -9.02 -16.86
N THR A 41 10.35 -10.30 -17.27
CA THR A 41 10.43 -10.69 -18.68
C THR A 41 9.07 -10.88 -19.35
N GLN A 42 7.96 -10.76 -18.60
CA GLN A 42 6.62 -10.95 -19.14
C GLN A 42 6.00 -9.63 -19.61
N ILE A 43 4.90 -9.73 -20.34
CA ILE A 43 4.15 -8.56 -20.84
C ILE A 43 3.59 -7.67 -19.71
N GLN A 44 3.41 -8.21 -18.50
CA GLN A 44 2.95 -7.43 -17.34
C GLN A 44 4.03 -6.49 -16.77
N TRP A 45 5.29 -6.59 -17.21
CA TRP A 45 6.36 -5.75 -16.70
C TRP A 45 6.11 -4.26 -16.98
N GLY A 46 6.03 -3.48 -15.90
CA GLY A 46 5.71 -2.06 -15.92
C GLY A 46 4.29 -1.75 -16.39
N TYR A 47 3.38 -2.73 -16.48
CA TYR A 47 2.06 -2.53 -17.09
C TYR A 47 1.32 -1.29 -16.56
N ASP A 48 1.30 -1.07 -15.25
CA ASP A 48 0.68 0.13 -14.66
C ASP A 48 1.55 1.38 -14.84
N PHE A 49 2.88 1.23 -14.80
CA PHE A 49 3.82 2.32 -15.06
C PHE A 49 3.71 2.87 -16.50
N SER A 50 3.38 2.02 -17.47
CA SER A 50 3.20 2.40 -18.88
C SER A 50 2.19 3.54 -19.06
N ALA A 51 1.16 3.59 -18.20
CA ALA A 51 0.18 4.66 -18.20
C ALA A 51 0.80 6.01 -17.79
N TYR A 52 1.63 6.02 -16.74
CA TYR A 52 2.32 7.23 -16.31
C TYR A 52 3.34 7.68 -17.36
N TRP A 53 4.08 6.73 -17.91
CA TRP A 53 5.05 6.98 -18.99
C TRP A 53 4.39 7.61 -20.22
N LEU A 54 3.27 7.05 -20.69
CA LEU A 54 2.52 7.57 -21.83
C LEU A 54 1.96 8.97 -21.53
N ALA A 55 1.39 9.18 -20.34
CA ALA A 55 0.90 10.49 -19.92
C ALA A 55 2.00 11.55 -19.92
N GLY A 56 3.19 11.20 -19.43
CA GLY A 56 4.36 12.06 -19.46
C GLY A 56 4.82 12.39 -20.89
N GLY A 57 4.79 11.40 -21.80
CA GLY A 57 5.06 11.61 -23.22
C GLY A 57 4.05 12.56 -23.86
N ASN A 58 2.75 12.34 -23.63
CA ASN A 58 1.69 13.21 -24.14
C ASN A 58 1.87 14.66 -23.69
N LEU A 59 2.24 14.90 -22.42
CA LEU A 59 2.52 16.26 -21.94
C LEU A 59 3.68 16.93 -22.70
N LEU A 60 4.74 16.18 -23.01
CA LEU A 60 5.88 16.69 -23.77
C LEU A 60 5.52 16.98 -25.23
N ASP A 61 4.63 16.18 -25.81
CA ASP A 61 4.15 16.32 -27.19
C ASP A 61 2.97 17.29 -27.33
N GLY A 62 2.56 17.95 -26.24
CA GLY A 62 1.42 18.87 -26.21
C GLY A 62 0.06 18.18 -26.46
N GLN A 63 -0.01 16.87 -26.25
CA GLN A 63 -1.21 16.06 -26.40
C GLN A 63 -2.03 15.98 -25.10
N PRO A 64 -3.35 15.80 -25.19
CA PRO A 64 -4.17 15.54 -24.02
C PRO A 64 -3.72 14.27 -23.28
N ILE A 65 -3.73 14.34 -21.95
CA ILE A 65 -3.46 13.17 -21.11
C ILE A 65 -4.74 12.35 -20.85
N TYR A 66 -5.91 12.85 -21.25
CA TYR A 66 -7.17 12.10 -21.19
C TYR A 66 -7.79 12.04 -22.57
N GLN A 67 -8.35 10.87 -22.91
CA GLN A 67 -8.99 10.65 -24.20
C GLN A 67 -10.45 11.10 -24.19
N ALA A 68 -10.99 11.44 -25.37
CA ALA A 68 -12.35 11.95 -25.52
C ALA A 68 -13.42 11.00 -24.95
N HIS A 69 -13.23 9.68 -25.09
CA HIS A 69 -14.18 8.71 -24.54
C HIS A 69 -14.16 8.65 -23.01
N GLN A 70 -13.02 8.95 -22.35
CA GLN A 70 -12.94 9.01 -20.88
C GLN A 70 -13.73 10.21 -20.35
N LEU A 71 -13.75 11.31 -21.10
CA LEU A 71 -14.51 12.52 -20.80
C LEU A 71 -16.00 12.38 -21.14
N ALA A 72 -16.34 11.62 -22.17
CA ALA A 72 -17.72 11.33 -22.54
C ALA A 72 -18.41 10.36 -21.56
N GLY A 73 -17.66 9.36 -21.07
CA GLY A 73 -18.11 8.38 -20.07
C GLY A 73 -19.30 7.51 -20.48
N PRO A 74 -19.67 6.52 -19.64
CA PRO A 74 -18.81 5.88 -18.64
C PRO A 74 -17.70 5.04 -19.30
N TYR A 75 -16.61 4.76 -18.59
CA TYR A 75 -15.55 3.87 -19.09
C TYR A 75 -14.99 2.96 -17.99
N ALA A 76 -14.63 1.72 -18.36
CA ALA A 76 -14.05 0.74 -17.45
C ALA A 76 -12.54 0.98 -17.28
N PRO A 77 -12.00 0.90 -16.04
CA PRO A 77 -10.55 0.89 -15.84
C PRO A 77 -9.91 -0.35 -16.47
N GLN A 78 -8.69 -0.20 -17.02
CA GLN A 78 -7.81 -1.25 -17.56
C GLN A 78 -8.17 -1.81 -18.95
N GLU A 79 -9.36 -1.54 -19.50
CA GLU A 79 -9.63 -1.82 -20.91
C GLU A 79 -8.81 -0.88 -21.80
N GLN A 80 -8.27 -1.38 -22.93
CA GLN A 80 -7.59 -0.59 -23.96
C GLN A 80 -6.37 0.24 -23.48
N PHE A 81 -5.65 -0.20 -22.43
CA PHE A 81 -4.54 0.55 -21.81
C PHE A 81 -4.97 1.89 -21.17
N LEU A 82 -6.26 2.03 -20.86
CA LEU A 82 -6.82 3.23 -20.27
C LEU A 82 -6.71 3.15 -18.76
N TYR A 83 -5.78 3.94 -18.25
CA TYR A 83 -5.60 4.11 -16.82
C TYR A 83 -5.95 5.53 -16.42
N LEU A 84 -6.54 5.63 -15.24
CA LEU A 84 -6.67 6.88 -14.52
C LEU A 84 -5.30 7.22 -13.92
N TYR A 85 -4.72 8.33 -14.34
CA TYR A 85 -3.56 8.91 -13.69
C TYR A 85 -3.83 10.38 -13.36
N PRO A 86 -3.46 10.84 -12.16
CA PRO A 86 -3.58 12.24 -11.79
C PRO A 86 -2.48 13.08 -12.46
N PRO A 87 -2.73 14.37 -12.74
CA PRO A 87 -1.76 15.23 -13.41
C PRO A 87 -0.35 15.27 -12.77
N PRO A 88 -0.18 15.24 -11.43
CA PRO A 88 1.16 15.23 -10.83
C PRO A 88 2.01 14.02 -11.20
N LEU A 89 1.40 12.85 -11.40
CA LEU A 89 2.14 11.66 -11.81
C LEU A 89 2.56 11.74 -13.27
N ALA A 90 1.72 12.31 -14.13
CA ALA A 90 2.11 12.59 -15.51
C ALA A 90 3.30 13.57 -15.55
N ALA A 91 3.24 14.66 -14.78
CA ALA A 91 4.36 15.60 -14.64
C ALA A 91 5.64 14.95 -14.12
N PHE A 92 5.53 14.08 -13.11
CA PHE A 92 6.68 13.35 -12.59
C PHE A 92 7.25 12.35 -13.61
N ALA A 93 6.38 11.68 -14.36
CA ALA A 93 6.79 10.74 -15.40
C ALA A 93 7.52 11.42 -16.57
N MET A 94 7.23 12.69 -16.87
CA MET A 94 8.00 13.49 -17.84
C MET A 94 9.50 13.50 -17.53
N LEU A 95 9.90 13.41 -16.26
CA LEU A 95 11.31 13.40 -15.86
C LEU A 95 12.07 12.19 -16.43
N PHE A 96 11.39 11.06 -16.65
CA PHE A 96 12.02 9.87 -17.23
C PHE A 96 12.23 10.00 -18.75
N HIS A 97 11.55 10.93 -19.42
CA HIS A 97 11.75 11.24 -20.84
C HIS A 97 12.85 12.28 -21.08
N GLN A 98 13.32 12.98 -20.04
CA GLN A 98 14.27 14.09 -20.21
C GLN A 98 15.67 13.59 -20.64
N PRO A 99 16.35 14.27 -21.60
CA PRO A 99 17.69 13.89 -22.09
C PRO A 99 18.74 13.75 -20.99
N TRP A 100 18.64 14.57 -19.94
CA TRP A 100 19.57 14.62 -18.82
C TRP A 100 19.25 13.62 -17.71
N SER A 101 18.13 12.90 -17.79
CA SER A 101 17.81 11.89 -16.78
C SER A 101 18.80 10.72 -16.90
N VAL A 102 19.23 10.17 -15.76
CA VAL A 102 20.17 9.02 -15.73
C VAL A 102 19.66 7.87 -16.60
N TRP A 103 18.35 7.68 -16.68
CA TRP A 103 17.74 6.63 -17.49
C TRP A 103 17.88 6.89 -18.99
N ASN A 104 17.60 8.11 -19.44
CA ASN A 104 17.77 8.48 -20.84
C ASN A 104 19.26 8.54 -21.24
N LEU A 105 20.17 8.81 -20.29
CA LEU A 105 21.61 8.70 -20.52
C LEU A 105 22.08 7.25 -20.68
N LEU A 106 21.51 6.31 -19.91
CA LEU A 106 21.86 4.89 -19.97
C LEU A 106 21.20 4.16 -21.15
N ALA A 107 19.95 4.51 -21.48
CA ALA A 107 19.16 3.90 -22.53
C ALA A 107 18.16 4.92 -23.10
N PRO A 108 18.55 5.71 -24.11
CA PRO A 108 17.73 6.80 -24.58
C PRO A 108 16.36 6.37 -25.09
N GLY A 109 15.29 6.97 -24.55
CA GLY A 109 13.89 6.67 -24.93
C GLY A 109 13.39 5.27 -24.56
N ASP A 110 14.16 4.48 -23.82
CA ASP A 110 13.78 3.11 -23.49
C ASP A 110 12.82 3.05 -22.29
N TYR A 111 11.56 2.76 -22.59
CA TYR A 111 10.51 2.50 -21.60
C TYR A 111 10.93 1.46 -20.55
N ARG A 112 11.65 0.39 -20.93
CA ARG A 112 12.05 -0.66 -19.98
C ARG A 112 13.05 -0.12 -18.96
N ALA A 113 13.98 0.72 -19.38
CA ALA A 113 14.93 1.38 -18.48
C ALA A 113 14.20 2.31 -17.49
N ALA A 114 13.21 3.07 -17.96
CA ALA A 114 12.37 3.90 -17.09
C ALA A 114 11.57 3.06 -16.09
N ALA A 115 10.99 1.94 -16.52
CA ALA A 115 10.28 1.00 -15.63
C ALA A 115 11.22 0.43 -14.55
N TRP A 116 12.46 0.08 -14.89
CA TRP A 116 13.46 -0.32 -13.88
C TRP A 116 13.77 0.79 -12.88
N GLY A 117 13.90 2.04 -13.35
CA GLY A 117 14.09 3.20 -12.48
C GLY A 117 12.91 3.38 -11.51
N TRP A 118 11.68 3.21 -12.00
CA TRP A 118 10.48 3.25 -11.19
C TRP A 118 10.44 2.14 -10.13
N THR A 119 10.73 0.89 -10.53
CA THR A 119 10.79 -0.25 -9.61
C THR A 119 11.88 -0.06 -8.55
N ALA A 120 13.04 0.47 -8.92
CA ALA A 120 14.11 0.79 -7.98
C ALA A 120 13.67 1.84 -6.95
N LEU A 121 12.98 2.91 -7.40
CA LEU A 121 12.40 3.91 -6.51
C LEU A 121 11.41 3.27 -5.53
N GLY A 122 10.49 2.42 -6.02
CA GLY A 122 9.54 1.69 -5.18
C GLY A 122 10.22 0.82 -4.13
N ALA A 123 11.26 0.08 -4.51
CA ALA A 123 12.03 -0.77 -3.59
C ALA A 123 12.77 0.04 -2.51
N ILE A 124 13.36 1.19 -2.88
CA ILE A 124 13.98 2.12 -1.93
C ILE A 124 12.95 2.62 -0.93
N VAL A 125 11.79 3.11 -1.41
CA VAL A 125 10.73 3.64 -0.55
C VAL A 125 10.20 2.57 0.41
N LEU A 126 9.99 1.34 -0.06
CA LEU A 126 9.62 0.21 0.78
C LEU A 126 10.66 -0.02 1.89
N LEU A 127 11.93 -0.15 1.51
CA LEU A 127 13.03 -0.42 2.45
C LEU A 127 13.12 0.69 3.50
N THR A 128 13.16 1.96 3.08
CA THR A 128 13.29 3.09 3.99
C THR A 128 12.10 3.21 4.92
N THR A 129 10.88 2.95 4.42
CA THR A 129 9.65 3.03 5.21
C THR A 129 9.63 1.92 6.27
N VAL A 130 9.86 0.66 5.88
CA VAL A 130 9.88 -0.47 6.82
C VAL A 130 10.93 -0.23 7.91
N MET A 131 12.14 0.21 7.52
CA MET A 131 13.22 0.47 8.47
C MET A 131 12.92 1.65 9.39
N ALA A 132 12.33 2.73 8.88
CA ALA A 132 11.96 3.90 9.68
C ALA A 132 10.87 3.55 10.69
N ILE A 133 9.80 2.87 10.26
CA ILE A 133 8.69 2.41 11.13
C ILE A 133 9.21 1.39 12.15
N ALA A 134 10.05 0.44 11.75
CA ALA A 134 10.59 -0.56 12.67
C ALA A 134 11.42 0.06 13.81
N ARG A 135 12.23 1.08 13.50
CA ARG A 135 12.99 1.82 14.52
C ARG A 135 12.08 2.66 15.39
N ALA A 136 11.18 3.41 14.75
CA ALA A 136 10.19 4.25 15.40
C ALA A 136 9.37 3.49 16.44
N GLU A 137 8.84 2.33 16.07
CA GLU A 137 7.95 1.58 16.95
C GLU A 137 8.68 0.60 17.89
N GLY A 138 10.01 0.70 18.01
CA GLY A 138 10.81 -0.20 18.86
C GLY A 138 10.85 -1.66 18.38
N LEU A 139 10.30 -1.94 17.19
CA LEU A 139 10.30 -3.28 16.60
C LEU A 139 11.72 -3.75 16.26
N ALA A 140 12.60 -2.84 15.85
CA ALA A 140 13.98 -3.17 15.51
C ALA A 140 14.71 -3.86 16.67
N ASP A 141 14.59 -3.32 17.88
CA ASP A 141 15.24 -3.87 19.08
C ASP A 141 14.51 -5.10 19.59
N ARG A 142 13.17 -5.08 19.62
CA ARG A 142 12.35 -6.25 19.99
C ARG A 142 12.67 -7.48 19.14
N ILE A 143 12.77 -7.29 17.83
CA ILE A 143 13.07 -8.35 16.89
C ILE A 143 14.53 -8.75 16.98
N ARG A 144 15.46 -7.79 17.16
CA ARG A 144 16.88 -8.11 17.40
C ARG A 144 17.02 -9.01 18.63
N GLY A 145 16.37 -8.68 19.74
CA GLY A 145 16.37 -9.51 20.94
C GLY A 145 15.78 -10.91 20.71
N ALA A 146 14.67 -11.00 19.95
CA ALA A 146 13.98 -12.27 19.70
C ALA A 146 14.67 -13.18 18.67
N THR A 147 15.40 -12.62 17.70
CA THR A 147 15.89 -13.35 16.51
C THR A 147 17.39 -13.21 16.23
N GLY A 148 18.04 -12.18 16.75
CA GLY A 148 19.43 -11.82 16.42
C GLY A 148 19.62 -11.17 15.04
N LEU A 149 18.54 -10.90 14.27
CA LEU A 149 18.61 -10.38 12.89
C LEU A 149 18.20 -8.90 12.76
N GLY A 150 17.58 -8.34 13.80
CA GLY A 150 17.11 -6.96 13.79
C GLY A 150 15.98 -6.70 12.78
N PRO A 151 15.83 -5.47 12.27
CA PRO A 151 14.69 -5.10 11.43
C PRO A 151 14.72 -5.74 10.03
N TRP A 152 15.81 -6.37 9.61
CA TRP A 152 15.95 -7.00 8.29
C TRP A 152 14.96 -8.15 8.06
N ILE A 153 14.52 -8.83 9.11
CA ILE A 153 13.48 -9.86 8.97
C ILE A 153 12.12 -9.24 8.57
N LEU A 154 11.85 -7.98 8.96
CA LEU A 154 10.65 -7.27 8.53
C LEU A 154 10.74 -6.86 7.06
N VAL A 155 11.93 -6.48 6.61
CA VAL A 155 12.20 -6.21 5.19
C VAL A 155 12.02 -7.50 4.38
N ALA A 156 12.58 -8.62 4.85
CA ALA A 156 12.40 -9.92 4.22
C ALA A 156 10.92 -10.36 4.20
N ALA A 157 10.17 -10.11 5.27
CA ALA A 157 8.73 -10.37 5.30
C ALA A 157 7.96 -9.46 4.32
N ALA A 158 8.32 -8.17 4.22
CA ALA A 158 7.68 -7.25 3.28
C ALA A 158 7.97 -7.64 1.81
N LEU A 159 9.22 -7.99 1.47
CA LEU A 159 9.58 -8.52 0.15
C LEU A 159 8.97 -9.90 -0.12
N GLY A 160 8.77 -10.68 0.95
CA GLY A 160 8.07 -11.96 0.95
C GLY A 160 6.60 -11.85 0.56
N PHE A 161 6.01 -10.66 0.65
CA PHE A 161 4.58 -10.41 0.53
C PHE A 161 4.19 -10.27 -0.94
N PRO A 162 3.38 -11.18 -1.52
CA PRO A 162 3.09 -11.17 -2.96
C PRO A 162 2.59 -9.85 -3.52
N PRO A 163 1.71 -9.09 -2.83
CA PRO A 163 1.31 -7.76 -3.30
C PRO A 163 2.48 -6.81 -3.56
N VAL A 164 3.55 -6.88 -2.75
CA VAL A 164 4.74 -6.04 -2.94
C VAL A 164 5.49 -6.44 -4.20
N VAL A 165 5.64 -7.73 -4.48
CA VAL A 165 6.27 -8.19 -5.71
C VAL A 165 5.43 -7.82 -6.93
N GLY A 166 4.11 -8.02 -6.87
CA GLY A 166 3.20 -7.60 -7.92
C GLY A 166 3.28 -6.10 -8.19
N GLU A 167 3.35 -5.29 -7.13
CA GLU A 167 3.51 -3.84 -7.22
C GLU A 167 4.83 -3.42 -7.87
N LEU A 168 5.94 -4.09 -7.53
CA LEU A 168 7.26 -3.84 -8.14
C LEU A 168 7.32 -4.26 -9.61
N VAL A 169 6.58 -5.31 -10.00
CA VAL A 169 6.47 -5.79 -11.38
C VAL A 169 5.59 -4.88 -12.22
N LEU A 170 4.40 -4.53 -11.72
CA LEU A 170 3.44 -3.72 -12.46
C LEU A 170 3.84 -2.24 -12.50
N GLY A 171 4.58 -1.77 -11.50
CA GLY A 171 5.03 -0.39 -11.43
C GLY A 171 3.92 0.61 -11.09
N ASN A 172 3.00 0.24 -10.20
CA ASN A 172 1.99 1.18 -9.70
C ASN A 172 2.59 2.11 -8.61
N VAL A 173 1.77 3.00 -8.05
CA VAL A 173 2.19 4.08 -7.14
C VAL A 173 2.04 3.74 -5.65
N HIS A 174 1.56 2.54 -5.31
CA HIS A 174 1.22 2.19 -3.94
C HIS A 174 2.43 2.14 -3.00
N LEU A 175 3.63 1.82 -3.49
CA LEU A 175 4.83 1.93 -2.65
C LEU A 175 5.17 3.39 -2.32
N LEU A 176 4.89 4.34 -3.23
CA LEU A 176 5.00 5.77 -2.92
C LEU A 176 3.97 6.18 -1.87
N LEU A 177 2.73 5.69 -2.00
CA LEU A 177 1.68 5.91 -1.00
C LEU A 177 2.05 5.30 0.36
N LEU A 178 2.65 4.10 0.38
CA LEU A 178 3.19 3.48 1.59
C LEU A 178 4.22 4.39 2.26
N GLY A 179 5.14 4.98 1.49
CA GLY A 179 6.13 5.93 2.00
C GLY A 179 5.50 7.20 2.56
N LEU A 180 4.54 7.80 1.85
CA LEU A 180 3.84 9.01 2.28
C LEU A 180 2.99 8.76 3.54
N LEU A 181 2.27 7.64 3.60
CA LEU A 181 1.49 7.26 4.78
C LEU A 181 2.39 6.86 5.96
N GLY A 182 3.55 6.26 5.69
CA GLY A 182 4.59 6.02 6.69
C GLY A 182 5.14 7.32 7.26
N LEU A 183 5.44 8.30 6.40
CA LEU A 183 5.86 9.64 6.82
C LEU A 183 4.78 10.33 7.65
N ALA A 184 3.50 10.19 7.25
CA ALA A 184 2.38 10.72 8.01
C ALA A 184 2.29 10.10 9.40
N TRP A 185 2.41 8.78 9.52
CA TRP A 185 2.48 8.11 10.82
C TRP A 185 3.64 8.62 11.67
N LEU A 186 4.85 8.73 11.10
CA LEU A 186 6.03 9.22 11.81
C LEU A 186 5.85 10.66 12.32
N GLY A 187 5.14 11.51 11.57
CA GLY A 187 4.76 12.86 12.00
C GLY A 187 3.76 12.84 13.16
N ILE A 188 2.68 12.05 13.02
CA ILE A 188 1.60 11.92 14.01
C ILE A 188 2.12 11.38 15.34
N ARG A 189 2.91 10.30 15.33
CA ARG A 189 3.41 9.66 16.55
C ARG A 189 4.30 10.56 17.39
N GLY A 190 4.96 11.54 16.75
CA GLY A 190 5.80 12.50 17.45
C GLY A 190 5.01 13.47 18.33
N GLY A 191 3.70 13.62 18.12
CA GLY A 191 2.84 14.47 18.94
C GLY A 191 3.16 15.97 18.86
N THR A 192 3.95 16.41 17.89
CA THR A 192 4.34 17.82 17.72
C THR A 192 3.54 18.49 16.62
N VAL A 193 3.36 19.81 16.71
CA VAL A 193 2.72 20.62 15.65
C VAL A 193 3.45 20.45 14.31
N ARG A 194 4.79 20.44 14.32
CA ARG A 194 5.59 20.20 13.11
C ARG A 194 5.31 18.81 12.52
N GLY A 195 5.20 17.79 13.36
CA GLY A 195 4.85 16.43 12.95
C GLY A 195 3.47 16.35 12.31
N GLU A 196 2.47 17.03 12.87
CA GLU A 196 1.13 17.10 12.27
C GLU A 196 1.13 17.79 10.90
N ARG A 197 1.89 18.88 10.74
CA ARG A 197 2.03 19.57 9.45
C ARG A 197 2.64 18.66 8.39
N ILE A 198 3.72 17.95 8.73
CA ILE A 198 4.35 16.97 7.84
C ILE A 198 3.35 15.87 7.47
N ALA A 199 2.60 15.37 8.43
CA ALA A 199 1.59 14.34 8.18
C ALA A 199 0.46 14.84 7.28
N GLY A 200 -0.02 16.06 7.50
CA GLY A 200 -0.98 16.73 6.64
C GLY A 200 -0.49 16.80 5.20
N VAL A 201 0.71 17.35 4.97
CA VAL A 201 1.29 17.46 3.61
C VAL A 201 1.42 16.09 2.96
N ALA A 202 1.95 15.10 3.68
CA ALA A 202 2.15 13.76 3.14
C ALA A 202 0.81 13.10 2.74
N ILE A 203 -0.24 13.26 3.55
CA ILE A 203 -1.60 12.78 3.24
C ILE A 203 -2.18 13.57 2.04
N GLY A 204 -1.98 14.88 1.98
CA GLY A 204 -2.43 15.72 0.86
C GLY A 204 -1.80 15.30 -0.46
N VAL A 205 -0.47 15.14 -0.49
CA VAL A 205 0.26 14.63 -1.66
C VAL A 205 -0.26 13.25 -2.05
N ALA A 206 -0.41 12.34 -1.08
CA ALA A 206 -0.94 11.00 -1.32
C ALA A 206 -2.36 11.03 -1.93
N ALA A 207 -3.23 11.92 -1.44
CA ALA A 207 -4.61 12.07 -1.90
C ALA A 207 -4.71 12.62 -3.34
N VAL A 208 -3.74 13.44 -3.77
CA VAL A 208 -3.67 13.90 -5.18
C VAL A 208 -3.14 12.79 -6.09
N ILE A 209 -2.12 12.04 -5.64
CA ILE A 209 -1.55 10.89 -6.35
C ILE A 209 -2.59 9.76 -6.51
N LYS A 210 -3.44 9.56 -5.51
CA LYS A 210 -4.55 8.62 -5.59
C LYS A 210 -5.64 9.10 -4.65
N VAL A 211 -6.90 9.11 -5.04
CA VAL A 211 -7.94 9.82 -4.27
C VAL A 211 -8.19 9.20 -2.89
N PHE A 212 -8.01 7.90 -2.74
CA PHE A 212 -8.50 7.15 -1.57
C PHE A 212 -7.85 7.51 -0.21
N PRO A 213 -6.55 7.87 -0.09
CA PRO A 213 -5.97 8.37 1.15
C PRO A 213 -6.59 9.70 1.60
N GLY A 214 -7.33 10.41 0.75
CA GLY A 214 -8.05 11.62 1.11
C GLY A 214 -9.03 11.44 2.28
N ILE A 215 -9.52 10.22 2.53
CA ILE A 215 -10.36 9.91 3.69
C ILE A 215 -9.62 10.12 5.03
N LEU A 216 -8.28 10.12 5.04
CA LEU A 216 -7.51 10.44 6.25
C LEU A 216 -7.66 11.91 6.67
N LEU A 217 -8.11 12.81 5.80
CA LEU A 217 -8.52 14.16 6.20
C LEU A 217 -9.67 14.09 7.23
N LEU A 218 -10.67 13.25 6.99
CA LEU A 218 -11.76 13.03 7.93
C LEU A 218 -11.23 12.47 9.25
N TRP A 219 -10.29 11.52 9.21
CA TRP A 219 -9.65 10.99 10.41
C TRP A 219 -8.92 12.08 11.22
N LEU A 220 -8.19 12.99 10.56
CA LEU A 220 -7.53 14.13 11.21
C LEU A 220 -8.54 15.06 11.88
N LEU A 221 -9.65 15.38 11.20
CA LEU A 221 -10.72 16.21 11.76
C LEU A 221 -11.38 15.56 12.98
N LEU A 222 -11.70 14.26 12.89
CA LEU A 222 -12.34 13.51 13.98
C LEU A 222 -11.42 13.32 15.19
N THR A 223 -10.11 13.23 14.97
CA THR A 223 -9.09 13.19 16.03
C THR A 223 -8.63 14.58 16.49
N ARG A 224 -9.31 15.65 16.03
CA ARG A 224 -9.05 17.07 16.38
C ARG A 224 -7.62 17.55 16.04
N ARG A 225 -7.00 16.95 15.02
CA ARG A 225 -5.67 17.32 14.50
C ARG A 225 -5.79 18.39 13.43
N TRP A 226 -6.28 19.57 13.82
CA TRP A 226 -6.62 20.66 12.90
C TRP A 226 -5.43 21.15 12.07
N GLN A 227 -4.23 21.16 12.65
CA GLN A 227 -3.01 21.54 11.93
C GLN A 227 -2.70 20.53 10.83
N GLY A 228 -2.81 19.23 11.13
CA GLY A 228 -2.70 18.20 10.10
C GLY A 228 -3.74 18.37 9.00
N ALA A 229 -5.01 18.57 9.37
CA ALA A 229 -6.09 18.74 8.39
C ALA A 229 -5.87 19.96 7.46
N ALA A 230 -5.45 21.11 8.02
CA ALA A 230 -5.11 22.29 7.22
C ALA A 230 -3.94 22.00 6.25
N PHE A 231 -2.93 21.25 6.71
CA PHE A 231 -1.78 20.93 5.88
C PHE A 231 -2.05 19.83 4.85
N VAL A 232 -3.15 19.07 4.96
CA VAL A 232 -3.66 18.27 3.82
C VAL A 232 -3.99 19.18 2.65
N VAL A 233 -4.76 20.25 2.90
CA VAL A 233 -5.12 21.23 1.87
C VAL A 233 -3.86 21.88 1.28
N VAL A 234 -2.89 22.25 2.13
CA VAL A 234 -1.60 22.78 1.66
C VAL A 234 -0.87 21.75 0.79
N GLY A 235 -0.82 20.48 1.17
CA GLY A 235 -0.21 19.41 0.37
C GLY A 235 -0.86 19.26 -1.00
N VAL A 236 -2.20 19.29 -1.06
CA VAL A 236 -2.96 19.27 -2.32
C VAL A 236 -2.60 20.49 -3.19
N VAL A 237 -2.77 21.69 -2.64
CA VAL A 237 -2.54 22.96 -3.37
C VAL A 237 -1.10 23.07 -3.84
N ALA A 238 -0.12 22.79 -2.98
CA ALA A 238 1.29 22.87 -3.33
C ALA A 238 1.65 21.87 -4.44
N THR A 239 1.15 20.63 -4.37
CA THR A 239 1.38 19.63 -5.42
C THR A 239 0.78 20.09 -6.74
N THR A 240 -0.45 20.61 -6.73
CA THR A 240 -1.11 21.17 -7.92
C THR A 240 -0.31 22.33 -8.49
N LEU A 241 0.04 23.34 -7.69
CA LEU A 241 0.78 24.52 -8.15
C LEU A 241 2.17 24.18 -8.69
N VAL A 242 2.89 23.24 -8.06
CA VAL A 242 4.21 22.81 -8.53
C VAL A 242 4.12 22.09 -9.87
N THR A 243 3.04 21.36 -10.11
CA THR A 243 2.89 20.54 -11.33
C THR A 243 2.12 21.25 -12.46
N LEU A 244 1.42 22.35 -12.14
CA LEU A 244 0.67 23.16 -13.09
C LEU A 244 1.52 23.69 -14.26
N PRO A 245 2.76 24.19 -14.07
CA PRO A 245 3.61 24.64 -15.18
C PRO A 245 3.95 23.53 -16.19
N PHE A 246 3.92 22.27 -15.76
CA PHE A 246 4.26 21.11 -16.59
C PHE A 246 3.01 20.48 -17.23
N THR A 247 1.89 20.50 -16.52
CA THR A 247 0.65 19.83 -16.94
C THR A 247 -0.31 20.76 -17.69
N GLY A 248 -0.18 22.08 -17.51
CA GLY A 248 -1.21 23.03 -17.93
C GLY A 248 -2.48 22.91 -17.09
N LEU A 249 -3.45 23.80 -17.33
CA LEU A 249 -4.69 23.84 -16.54
C LEU A 249 -5.69 22.73 -16.95
N GLN A 250 -5.75 22.37 -18.23
CA GLN A 250 -6.79 21.51 -18.76
C GLN A 250 -6.85 20.12 -18.09
N PRO A 251 -5.74 19.39 -17.88
CA PRO A 251 -5.79 18.10 -17.18
C PRO A 251 -6.36 18.18 -15.76
N TRP A 252 -6.17 19.30 -15.06
CA TRP A 252 -6.75 19.50 -13.73
C TRP A 252 -8.26 19.69 -13.76
N LEU A 253 -8.78 20.33 -14.81
CA LEU A 253 -10.22 20.52 -15.02
C LEU A 253 -10.89 19.22 -15.48
N ASP A 254 -10.19 18.42 -16.28
CA ASP A 254 -10.68 17.16 -16.82
C ASP A 254 -10.70 16.04 -15.77
N TYR A 255 -9.73 16.01 -14.86
CA TYR A 255 -9.55 14.92 -13.91
C TYR A 255 -10.78 14.59 -13.05
N PRO A 256 -11.52 15.55 -12.48
CA PRO A 256 -12.78 15.27 -11.78
C PRO A 256 -13.84 14.59 -12.65
N THR A 257 -13.95 14.97 -13.92
CA THR A 257 -14.89 14.37 -14.88
C THR A 257 -14.49 12.93 -15.18
N VAL A 258 -13.20 12.69 -15.44
CA VAL A 258 -12.66 11.34 -15.67
C VAL A 258 -12.89 10.45 -14.43
N LEU A 259 -12.69 10.96 -13.22
CA LEU A 259 -13.00 10.26 -11.97
C LEU A 259 -14.49 9.95 -11.80
N ALA A 260 -15.37 10.85 -12.23
CA ALA A 260 -16.82 10.66 -12.14
C ALA A 260 -17.32 9.62 -13.15
N ASN A 261 -16.69 9.55 -14.33
CA ASN A 261 -17.03 8.64 -15.42
C ASN A 261 -16.49 7.21 -15.22
N LEU A 262 -15.65 6.99 -14.22
CA LEU A 262 -15.09 5.67 -13.92
C LEU A 262 -16.18 4.68 -13.50
N SER A 263 -16.31 3.58 -14.26
CA SER A 263 -17.25 2.49 -13.98
C SER A 263 -16.55 1.25 -13.40
N ALA A 264 -17.30 0.17 -13.19
CA ALA A 264 -16.74 -1.11 -12.80
C ALA A 264 -15.76 -1.62 -13.88
N PRO A 265 -14.67 -2.31 -13.50
CA PRO A 265 -13.86 -3.07 -14.47
C PRO A 265 -14.74 -4.06 -15.22
N SER A 266 -14.47 -4.27 -16.51
CA SER A 266 -15.18 -5.26 -17.31
C SER A 266 -14.84 -6.70 -16.91
N ASP A 267 -13.58 -6.95 -16.51
CA ASP A 267 -13.17 -8.18 -15.86
C ASP A 267 -13.04 -7.98 -14.34
N THR A 268 -13.93 -8.62 -13.58
CA THR A 268 -13.98 -8.55 -12.12
C THR A 268 -13.31 -9.74 -11.43
N ARG A 269 -12.63 -10.63 -12.17
CA ARG A 269 -12.00 -11.83 -11.60
C ARG A 269 -10.92 -11.49 -10.58
N ASP A 270 -10.12 -10.47 -10.87
CA ASP A 270 -8.97 -10.09 -10.06
C ASP A 270 -9.22 -8.86 -9.16
N THR A 271 -10.45 -8.33 -9.15
CA THR A 271 -10.81 -7.20 -8.28
C THR A 271 -11.19 -7.66 -6.87
N LEU A 272 -10.57 -7.02 -5.90
CA LEU A 272 -10.82 -7.18 -4.46
C LEU A 272 -11.75 -6.09 -3.91
N ALA A 273 -12.24 -5.17 -4.76
CA ALA A 273 -13.05 -4.04 -4.32
C ALA A 273 -14.45 -4.48 -3.86
N PRO A 274 -14.81 -4.30 -2.57
CA PRO A 274 -16.16 -4.63 -2.09
C PRO A 274 -17.27 -3.95 -2.90
N THR A 275 -16.99 -2.75 -3.43
CA THR A 275 -17.91 -2.00 -4.31
C THR A 275 -18.24 -2.80 -5.56
N VAL A 276 -17.25 -3.37 -6.25
CA VAL A 276 -17.48 -4.13 -7.48
C VAL A 276 -18.27 -5.41 -7.20
N TRP A 277 -18.02 -6.03 -6.05
CA TRP A 277 -18.69 -7.27 -5.67
C TRP A 277 -20.17 -7.07 -5.40
N LEU A 278 -20.49 -5.99 -4.69
CA LEU A 278 -21.86 -5.64 -4.37
C LEU A 278 -22.57 -5.06 -5.61
N ALA A 279 -21.84 -4.46 -6.55
CA ALA A 279 -22.38 -3.87 -7.77
C ALA A 279 -23.11 -4.89 -8.67
N GLU A 280 -22.69 -6.15 -8.68
CA GLU A 280 -23.36 -7.23 -9.43
C GLU A 280 -24.82 -7.42 -8.98
N TRP A 281 -25.13 -7.10 -7.71
CA TRP A 281 -26.45 -7.35 -7.11
C TRP A 281 -27.34 -6.12 -7.08
N ILE A 282 -26.77 -4.93 -6.86
CA ILE A 282 -27.54 -3.70 -6.61
C ILE A 282 -27.12 -2.51 -7.47
N GLY A 283 -26.22 -2.71 -8.44
CA GLY A 283 -25.64 -1.67 -9.26
C GLY A 283 -24.47 -0.94 -8.59
N PHE A 284 -23.59 -0.37 -9.42
CA PHE A 284 -22.31 0.20 -8.99
C PHE A 284 -22.46 1.42 -8.07
N LEU A 285 -23.38 2.33 -8.36
CA LEU A 285 -23.59 3.54 -7.55
C LEU A 285 -24.12 3.20 -6.15
N PRO A 286 -25.21 2.41 -5.97
CA PRO A 286 -25.65 1.99 -4.64
C PRO A 286 -24.57 1.22 -3.87
N ALA A 287 -23.83 0.32 -4.52
CA ALA A 287 -22.72 -0.41 -3.91
C ALA A 287 -21.63 0.53 -3.38
N ARG A 288 -21.24 1.54 -4.18
CA ARG A 288 -20.24 2.54 -3.80
C ARG A 288 -20.70 3.37 -2.60
N LEU A 289 -21.96 3.77 -2.56
CA LEU A 289 -22.53 4.52 -1.43
C LEU A 289 -22.54 3.69 -0.15
N ILE A 290 -22.92 2.41 -0.21
CA ILE A 290 -22.93 1.50 0.94
C ILE A 290 -21.51 1.26 1.46
N VAL A 291 -20.58 0.89 0.59
CA VAL A 291 -19.19 0.59 0.98
C VAL A 291 -18.50 1.85 1.51
N GLY A 292 -18.68 3.00 0.85
CA GLY A 292 -18.15 4.28 1.30
C GLY A 292 -18.74 4.71 2.65
N GLY A 293 -20.05 4.61 2.81
CA GLY A 293 -20.75 4.94 4.06
C GLY A 293 -20.30 4.06 5.24
N LEU A 294 -20.20 2.74 5.02
CA LEU A 294 -19.70 1.80 6.03
C LEU A 294 -18.24 2.10 6.40
N GLY A 295 -17.39 2.38 5.39
CA GLY A 295 -16.00 2.78 5.62
C GLY A 295 -15.88 4.04 6.48
N ILE A 296 -16.66 5.07 6.17
CA ILE A 296 -16.73 6.31 6.97
C ILE A 296 -17.19 6.02 8.40
N ALA A 297 -18.21 5.17 8.58
CA ALA A 297 -18.72 4.80 9.91
C ALA A 297 -17.67 4.06 10.75
N ILE A 298 -16.97 3.07 10.17
CA ILE A 298 -15.89 2.32 10.83
C ILE A 298 -14.74 3.26 11.19
N LEU A 299 -14.36 4.14 10.26
CA LEU A 299 -13.32 5.14 10.48
C LEU A 299 -13.67 6.06 11.65
N ALA A 300 -14.88 6.61 11.64
CA ALA A 300 -15.32 7.54 12.67
C ALA A 300 -15.42 6.87 14.03
N TRP A 301 -15.98 5.66 14.08
CA TRP A 301 -16.00 4.85 15.30
C TRP A 301 -14.60 4.64 15.86
N SER A 302 -13.63 4.26 15.01
CA SER A 302 -12.26 4.01 15.46
C SER A 302 -11.54 5.30 15.88
N ALA A 303 -11.69 6.39 15.13
CA ALA A 303 -11.12 7.70 15.46
C ALA A 303 -11.58 8.20 16.84
N LEU A 304 -12.83 7.90 17.23
CA LEU A 304 -13.43 8.34 18.48
C LEU A 304 -13.20 7.38 19.66
N ARG A 305 -12.83 6.12 19.41
CA ARG A 305 -12.82 5.07 20.44
C ARG A 305 -11.51 4.29 20.59
N SER A 306 -10.58 4.43 19.65
CA SER A 306 -9.33 3.68 19.62
C SER A 306 -8.14 4.58 19.93
N THR A 307 -6.99 3.97 20.25
CA THR A 307 -5.72 4.72 20.36
C THR A 307 -5.36 5.38 19.03
N THR A 308 -4.47 6.38 19.05
CA THR A 308 -4.00 7.03 17.81
C THR A 308 -3.41 6.02 16.83
N ARG A 309 -2.62 5.05 17.30
CA ARG A 309 -2.02 4.00 16.46
C ARG A 309 -3.08 3.14 15.79
N MET A 310 -4.03 2.65 16.56
CA MET A 310 -5.08 1.76 16.07
C MET A 310 -6.04 2.49 15.12
N SER A 311 -6.45 3.70 15.46
CA SER A 311 -7.34 4.48 14.59
C SER A 311 -6.66 4.90 13.29
N PHE A 312 -5.38 5.24 13.30
CA PHE A 312 -4.62 5.49 12.07
C PHE A 312 -4.49 4.21 11.21
N THR A 313 -4.23 3.07 11.85
CA THR A 313 -4.19 1.75 11.17
C THR A 313 -5.51 1.45 10.47
N VAL A 314 -6.64 1.66 11.17
CA VAL A 314 -7.98 1.52 10.59
C VAL A 314 -8.20 2.50 9.45
N ALA A 315 -7.74 3.76 9.58
CA ALA A 315 -7.85 4.76 8.52
C ALA A 315 -7.16 4.33 7.22
N VAL A 316 -5.94 3.78 7.31
CA VAL A 316 -5.20 3.26 6.15
C VAL A 316 -5.93 2.04 5.54
N LEU A 317 -6.38 1.09 6.37
CA LEU A 317 -7.14 -0.08 5.90
C LEU A 317 -8.43 0.32 5.18
N VAL A 318 -9.23 1.19 5.81
CA VAL A 318 -10.47 1.71 5.24
C VAL A 318 -10.19 2.45 3.94
N SER A 319 -9.13 3.27 3.87
CA SER A 319 -8.79 4.01 2.64
C SER A 319 -8.62 3.10 1.43
N ILE A 320 -8.08 1.89 1.62
CA ILE A 320 -7.88 0.93 0.53
C ILE A 320 -9.19 0.20 0.23
N LEU A 321 -9.93 -0.23 1.25
CA LEU A 321 -11.15 -1.01 1.10
C LEU A 321 -12.32 -0.23 0.50
N VAL A 322 -12.35 1.09 0.66
CA VAL A 322 -13.37 1.96 0.03
C VAL A 322 -13.02 2.38 -1.39
N ALA A 323 -11.84 1.99 -1.90
CA ALA A 323 -11.46 2.28 -3.27
C ALA A 323 -12.46 1.60 -4.24
N PRO A 324 -12.95 2.32 -5.27
CA PRO A 324 -13.92 1.76 -6.21
C PRO A 324 -13.34 0.62 -7.06
N ALA A 325 -12.02 0.63 -7.26
CA ALA A 325 -11.25 -0.45 -7.85
C ALA A 325 -10.05 -0.75 -6.93
N LEU A 326 -9.90 -2.03 -6.57
CA LEU A 326 -8.88 -2.52 -5.66
C LEU A 326 -8.35 -3.83 -6.25
N TYR A 327 -7.07 -3.88 -6.57
CA TYR A 327 -6.43 -5.08 -7.12
C TYR A 327 -5.42 -5.64 -6.12
N HIS A 328 -4.97 -6.87 -6.34
CA HIS A 328 -4.11 -7.58 -5.39
C HIS A 328 -2.84 -6.81 -5.00
N HIS A 329 -2.15 -6.18 -5.95
CA HIS A 329 -0.94 -5.39 -5.67
C HIS A 329 -1.17 -4.13 -4.83
N TYR A 330 -2.40 -3.60 -4.79
CA TYR A 330 -2.74 -2.43 -3.97
C TYR A 330 -2.59 -2.75 -2.48
N LEU A 331 -2.71 -4.03 -2.11
CA LEU A 331 -2.49 -4.52 -0.75
C LEU A 331 -1.04 -4.33 -0.28
N ALA A 332 -0.10 -3.95 -1.15
CA ALA A 332 1.26 -3.58 -0.75
C ALA A 332 1.28 -2.47 0.32
N ILE A 333 0.28 -1.57 0.34
CA ILE A 333 0.14 -0.54 1.39
C ILE A 333 -0.08 -1.18 2.78
N LEU A 334 -0.64 -2.38 2.85
CA LEU A 334 -0.95 -3.08 4.10
C LEU A 334 0.31 -3.48 4.90
N VAL A 335 1.49 -3.39 4.31
CA VAL A 335 2.77 -3.48 5.04
C VAL A 335 2.77 -2.52 6.25
N LEU A 336 2.24 -1.30 6.11
CA LEU A 336 2.18 -0.34 7.20
C LEU A 336 1.23 -0.80 8.34
N PRO A 337 -0.06 -1.10 8.09
CA PRO A 337 -0.93 -1.75 9.07
C PRO A 337 -0.34 -2.98 9.76
N PHE A 338 0.36 -3.87 9.04
CA PHE A 338 1.03 -5.02 9.65
C PHE A 338 2.08 -4.60 10.69
N LEU A 339 2.93 -3.62 10.34
CA LEU A 339 3.96 -3.11 11.25
C LEU A 339 3.33 -2.45 12.49
N LEU A 340 2.28 -1.65 12.31
CA LEU A 340 1.61 -0.95 13.41
C LEU A 340 0.88 -1.92 14.35
N LEU A 341 0.24 -2.96 13.83
CA LEU A 341 -0.41 -3.99 14.64
C LEU A 341 0.61 -4.87 15.38
N LEU A 342 1.75 -5.16 14.75
CA LEU A 342 2.86 -5.85 15.41
C LEU A 342 3.43 -5.02 16.56
N ALA A 343 3.57 -3.70 16.36
CA ALA A 343 4.00 -2.74 17.37
C ALA A 343 3.01 -2.62 18.54
N GLU A 344 1.72 -2.70 18.27
CA GLU A 344 0.67 -2.76 19.29
C GLU A 344 0.70 -4.08 20.11
N GLY A 345 1.45 -5.08 19.63
CA GLY A 345 1.56 -6.38 20.30
C GLY A 345 0.43 -7.34 19.94
N ARG A 346 -0.19 -7.18 18.76
CA ARG A 346 -1.18 -8.15 18.27
C ARG A 346 -0.55 -9.54 18.09
N PRO A 347 -1.34 -10.61 18.33
CA PRO A 347 -0.85 -11.97 18.28
C PRO A 347 -0.34 -12.33 16.87
N LEU A 348 0.93 -12.76 16.81
CA LEU A 348 1.62 -13.05 15.55
C LEU A 348 0.94 -14.14 14.72
N GLY A 349 0.29 -15.13 15.35
CA GLY A 349 -0.43 -16.18 14.63
C GLY A 349 -1.57 -15.64 13.76
N TRP A 350 -2.33 -14.66 14.27
CA TRP A 350 -3.43 -14.05 13.51
C TRP A 350 -2.93 -13.08 12.44
N LEU A 351 -1.85 -12.33 12.72
CA LEU A 351 -1.19 -11.52 11.70
C LEU A 351 -0.60 -12.41 10.58
N GLY A 352 0.02 -13.53 10.94
CA GLY A 352 0.53 -14.53 10.01
C GLY A 352 -0.57 -15.14 9.16
N LEU A 353 -1.72 -15.49 9.76
CA LEU A 353 -2.88 -15.98 9.01
C LEU A 353 -3.41 -14.93 8.03
N ALA A 354 -3.58 -13.67 8.46
CA ALA A 354 -4.00 -12.58 7.58
C ALA A 354 -3.03 -12.40 6.40
N TYR A 355 -1.74 -12.42 6.68
CA TYR A 355 -0.68 -12.36 5.68
C TYR A 355 -0.74 -13.52 4.68
N LEU A 356 -0.91 -14.75 5.16
CA LEU A 356 -0.99 -15.94 4.31
C LEU A 356 -2.24 -15.92 3.42
N LEU A 357 -3.39 -15.53 3.97
CA LEU A 357 -4.63 -15.36 3.21
C LEU A 357 -4.46 -14.30 2.10
N MET A 358 -3.80 -13.17 2.41
CA MET A 358 -3.43 -12.15 1.42
C MET A 358 -2.29 -12.55 0.49
N SER A 359 -1.65 -13.70 0.71
CA SER A 359 -0.62 -14.22 -0.18
C SER A 359 -1.17 -15.13 -1.27
N GLY A 360 -2.49 -15.34 -1.33
CA GLY A 360 -3.15 -16.05 -2.43
C GLY A 360 -2.82 -15.39 -3.76
N GLY A 361 -2.06 -16.10 -4.61
CA GLY A 361 -1.67 -15.65 -5.95
C GLY A 361 -2.48 -16.35 -7.04
N THR A 362 -2.32 -15.90 -8.29
CA THR A 362 -2.99 -16.43 -9.49
C THR A 362 -2.69 -17.92 -9.70
N GLN A 363 -3.54 -18.80 -9.19
CA GLN A 363 -3.42 -20.26 -9.36
C GLN A 363 -4.26 -20.72 -10.56
N THR A 364 -3.72 -20.56 -11.77
CA THR A 364 -4.40 -21.01 -13.00
C THR A 364 -4.64 -22.53 -13.03
N VAL A 365 -3.84 -23.30 -12.29
CA VAL A 365 -4.00 -24.76 -12.14
C VAL A 365 -5.35 -25.17 -11.52
N LEU A 366 -6.01 -24.24 -10.83
CA LEU A 366 -7.31 -24.49 -10.18
C LEU A 366 -8.51 -24.23 -11.11
N GLY A 367 -8.26 -23.82 -12.37
CA GLY A 367 -9.33 -23.51 -13.33
C GLY A 367 -10.32 -22.48 -12.78
N ASP A 368 -11.61 -22.79 -12.86
CA ASP A 368 -12.70 -21.93 -12.38
C ASP A 368 -12.68 -21.70 -10.86
N TRP A 369 -11.92 -22.48 -10.06
CA TRP A 369 -11.77 -22.23 -8.62
C TRP A 369 -10.68 -21.23 -8.28
N SER A 370 -9.93 -20.75 -9.29
CA SER A 370 -8.88 -19.74 -9.11
C SER A 370 -9.40 -18.47 -8.44
N TRP A 371 -10.67 -18.08 -8.64
CA TRP A 371 -11.25 -16.92 -7.96
C TRP A 371 -11.30 -17.06 -6.42
N VAL A 372 -11.50 -18.27 -5.87
CA VAL A 372 -11.52 -18.46 -4.42
C VAL A 372 -10.15 -18.13 -3.82
N VAL A 373 -9.09 -18.55 -4.51
CA VAL A 373 -7.71 -18.31 -4.07
C VAL A 373 -7.27 -16.87 -4.38
N ASN A 374 -7.63 -16.33 -5.53
CA ASN A 374 -7.18 -15.01 -5.99
C ASN A 374 -7.95 -13.86 -5.32
N ARG A 375 -9.23 -14.09 -4.97
CA ARG A 375 -10.15 -13.06 -4.46
C ARG A 375 -10.65 -13.35 -3.05
N GLY A 376 -11.07 -14.60 -2.80
CA GLY A 376 -11.60 -15.02 -1.51
C GLY A 376 -10.58 -14.92 -0.38
N PHE A 377 -9.40 -15.53 -0.57
CA PHE A 377 -8.35 -15.51 0.46
C PHE A 377 -7.83 -14.09 0.74
N PRO A 378 -7.44 -13.26 -0.23
CA PRO A 378 -6.93 -11.94 0.09
C PRO A 378 -7.94 -11.05 0.80
N THR A 379 -9.22 -11.19 0.47
CA THR A 379 -10.26 -10.44 1.16
C THR A 379 -10.47 -10.94 2.58
N ALA A 380 -10.50 -12.26 2.80
CA ALA A 380 -10.57 -12.82 4.14
C ALA A 380 -9.38 -12.36 5.00
N GLY A 381 -8.18 -12.31 4.43
CA GLY A 381 -7.00 -11.79 5.11
C GLY A 381 -7.10 -10.30 5.44
N ALA A 382 -7.59 -9.47 4.52
CA ALA A 382 -7.79 -8.04 4.76
C ALA A 382 -8.86 -7.76 5.83
N LEU A 383 -9.96 -8.52 5.80
CA LEU A 383 -11.02 -8.44 6.81
C LEU A 383 -10.54 -8.92 8.19
N LEU A 384 -9.74 -9.99 8.24
CA LEU A 384 -9.09 -10.45 9.47
C LEU A 384 -8.16 -9.37 10.03
N LEU A 385 -7.36 -8.72 9.17
CA LEU A 385 -6.48 -7.64 9.58
C LEU A 385 -7.27 -6.45 10.15
N LEU A 386 -8.41 -6.10 9.53
CA LEU A 386 -9.32 -5.08 10.05
C LEU A 386 -9.95 -5.50 11.39
N ALA A 387 -10.38 -6.75 11.54
CA ALA A 387 -10.93 -7.24 12.80
C ALA A 387 -9.90 -7.16 13.93
N LEU A 388 -8.64 -7.52 13.67
CA LEU A 388 -7.54 -7.34 14.62
C LEU A 388 -7.29 -5.87 14.96
N ALA A 389 -7.52 -4.97 13.99
CA ALA A 389 -7.40 -3.53 14.21
C ALA A 389 -8.53 -2.94 15.07
N LEU A 390 -9.72 -3.53 15.02
CA LEU A 390 -10.89 -3.08 15.81
C LEU A 390 -10.97 -3.74 17.19
N ASP A 391 -10.29 -4.88 17.39
CA ASP A 391 -10.30 -5.63 18.65
C ASP A 391 -9.73 -4.79 19.81
N ARG A 392 -10.47 -4.67 20.91
CA ARG A 392 -10.11 -3.83 22.06
C ARG A 392 -9.31 -4.53 23.14
N ARG A 393 -8.98 -5.82 22.97
CA ARG A 393 -8.24 -6.56 23.99
C ARG A 393 -6.99 -5.77 24.41
N PRO A 394 -6.86 -5.37 25.69
CA PRO A 394 -5.68 -4.69 26.16
C PRO A 394 -4.49 -5.58 25.86
N SER A 395 -3.43 -5.01 25.27
CA SER A 395 -2.18 -5.74 25.14
C SER A 395 -1.82 -6.25 26.53
N ARG A 396 -1.60 -7.56 26.66
CA ARG A 396 -0.97 -8.13 27.85
C ARG A 396 0.44 -7.55 27.87
N ILE A 397 0.57 -6.34 28.39
CA ILE A 397 1.85 -5.81 28.84
C ILE A 397 2.17 -6.70 30.04
N GLU A 398 3.06 -7.67 29.82
CA GLU A 398 3.77 -8.31 30.91
C GLU A 398 4.29 -7.18 31.79
N LYS A 399 3.77 -7.09 33.03
CA LYS A 399 4.38 -6.22 34.02
C LYS A 399 5.86 -6.57 34.01
N PRO A 400 6.79 -5.60 33.85
CA PRO A 400 8.17 -5.90 34.20
C PRO A 400 8.11 -6.42 35.63
N ASP A 401 8.66 -7.62 35.86
CA ASP A 401 8.92 -8.11 37.19
C ASP A 401 9.75 -7.02 37.88
N GLN A 402 9.06 -6.13 38.58
CA GLN A 402 9.62 -5.38 39.68
C GLN A 402 9.82 -6.42 40.78
N GLY A 403 10.81 -7.29 40.56
CA GLY A 403 11.49 -7.98 41.62
C GLY A 403 12.05 -6.89 42.53
N LEU A 404 11.26 -6.59 43.56
CA LEU A 404 11.69 -6.50 44.94
C LEU A 404 13.22 -6.59 45.08
N ALA A 405 13.91 -5.46 44.89
CA ALA A 405 15.12 -5.20 45.62
C ALA A 405 14.67 -4.59 46.96
N GLY A 406 15.00 -5.30 48.04
CA GLY A 406 14.59 -5.01 49.41
C GLY A 406 15.20 -3.76 50.01
#